data_AF-X0BLY1-F1
#
_entry.id   AF-X0BLY1-F1
#
_cell.length_a   1.000
_cell.length_b   1.000
_cell.length_c   1.000
_cell.angle_alpha   90.00
_cell.angle_beta   90.00
_cell.angle_gamma   90.00
#
_symmetry.space_group_name_H-M   'P 1'
#
loop_
_entity.id
_entity.type
_entity.pdbx_description
1 polymer ?
#
loop_
_entity_poly.entity_id
_entity_poly.type
_entity_poly.pdbx_seq_one_letter_code
_entity_poly.pdbx_strand_id
1 'polypeptide(L)'
;MTMPNHPTLMPIQNPTTLMRAMSKKPEETDITMDGSTISEATPYEIFKLALDFATRTISQVLRRREDTNTLPFVHSILAFISGYFPLGGRPGYEIHGLFRLPEKDQRGLVYVEDYFPNGWFSNDKIDELGKYFELPSVSEEGECRILSLGYNFAFSGNWLLWNEETRQFEVPEKYNVKINLGNRQRTTPSNRTRPYELNVCSSEEDSAQPRTSARSHYGKKSHMDNPSPEPRTVALHDIPVWRQGNEYILAGYRPMKANYRQVIKSLSFLHNETWNVYTHLIGAVLLPPYATAILRTISGPQYIDVTRIDFIMFNIFFCSAESCLSSSAVYHLIGCHSHEAEQLWHRRDLLGIVILTVGTFIPGIYYIFYCDPILQKIHWIIVVFCGSATAALISIPKFRTLRWRKARVSAYVALGASALIPLLHGVQVYGLEYMLEYSGMKWYLVELLLYGGGCGIYAFRIPERIAPGHFDIWFSSHQIFHVSILCAICVNVIALMEAFTACHTLDVCYIQSVHQARGTKL
;
A
#
# COMPACT_ATOMS: atom_id res chain seq x y z
N MET A 1 59.70 -4.32 -40.39
CA MET A 1 59.42 -2.86 -40.52
C MET A 1 58.77 -2.70 -41.89
N THR A 2 57.48 -2.46 -42.07
CA THR A 2 56.56 -1.48 -41.47
C THR A 2 55.11 -1.98 -41.57
N MET A 3 54.22 -1.41 -40.74
CA MET A 3 52.81 -1.76 -40.50
C MET A 3 51.89 -1.80 -41.73
N PRO A 4 50.81 -2.62 -41.71
CA PRO A 4 49.58 -2.33 -42.44
C PRO A 4 48.45 -1.86 -41.50
N ASN A 5 47.93 -0.67 -41.83
CA ASN A 5 46.54 -0.19 -41.77
C ASN A 5 45.64 -0.53 -40.56
N HIS A 6 45.27 0.51 -39.82
CA HIS A 6 44.12 0.55 -38.90
C HIS A 6 42.81 0.13 -39.60
N PRO A 7 41.95 -0.69 -38.97
CA PRO A 7 40.60 -0.90 -39.45
C PRO A 7 39.71 0.30 -39.10
N THR A 8 39.06 0.84 -40.13
CA THR A 8 38.02 1.86 -40.05
C THR A 8 36.84 1.35 -39.19
N LEU A 9 36.58 2.01 -38.07
CA LEU A 9 35.41 1.73 -37.21
C LEU A 9 34.11 2.06 -37.98
N MET A 10 33.23 1.06 -38.15
CA MET A 10 31.85 1.31 -38.61
C MET A 10 31.06 2.07 -37.52
N PRO A 11 30.14 2.98 -37.90
CA PRO A 11 29.34 3.72 -36.94
C PRO A 11 28.30 2.79 -36.28
N ILE A 12 28.31 2.76 -34.96
CA ILE A 12 27.32 2.07 -34.12
C ILE A 12 25.99 2.81 -34.24
N GLN A 13 24.96 2.10 -34.69
CA GLN A 13 23.69 2.69 -35.14
C GLN A 13 22.75 3.16 -34.01
N ASN A 14 23.15 3.04 -32.73
CA ASN A 14 22.41 3.55 -31.56
C ASN A 14 23.35 3.79 -30.34
N PRO A 15 23.74 5.04 -30.01
CA PRO A 15 24.58 5.33 -28.84
C PRO A 15 23.80 5.17 -27.53
N THR A 16 24.45 4.63 -26.50
CA THR A 16 23.89 4.45 -25.15
C THR A 16 23.63 5.81 -24.48
N THR A 17 22.72 5.82 -23.48
CA THR A 17 22.33 7.03 -22.73
C THR A 17 23.53 7.77 -22.12
N LEU A 18 24.56 7.03 -21.72
CA LEU A 18 25.82 7.58 -21.20
C LEU A 18 26.59 8.37 -22.28
N MET A 19 26.67 7.86 -23.51
CA MET A 19 27.31 8.56 -24.63
C MET A 19 26.50 9.79 -25.06
N ARG A 20 25.17 9.75 -24.91
CA ARG A 20 24.28 10.90 -25.19
C ARG A 20 24.40 12.00 -24.13
N ALA A 21 24.64 11.64 -22.87
CA ALA A 21 24.93 12.58 -21.78
C ALA A 21 26.29 13.27 -21.95
N MET A 22 27.30 12.55 -22.44
CA MET A 22 28.64 13.08 -22.72
C MET A 22 28.71 13.95 -23.99
N SER A 23 27.70 13.88 -24.86
CA SER A 23 27.64 14.60 -26.15
C SER A 23 27.02 16.00 -26.06
N LYS A 24 26.36 16.36 -24.94
CA LYS A 24 25.83 17.72 -24.79
C LYS A 24 27.00 18.67 -24.50
N LYS A 25 27.31 19.55 -25.45
CA LYS A 25 28.15 20.73 -25.19
C LYS A 25 27.54 21.52 -24.02
N PRO A 26 28.35 22.00 -23.06
CA PRO A 26 27.84 22.84 -21.99
C PRO A 26 27.30 24.14 -22.60
N GLU A 27 26.00 24.40 -22.39
CA GLU A 27 25.46 25.75 -22.57
C GLU A 27 26.12 26.67 -21.54
N GLU A 28 26.50 27.82 -22.05
CA GLU A 28 27.31 28.86 -21.44
C GLU A 28 26.58 29.46 -20.23
N THR A 29 26.96 29.06 -19.01
CA THR A 29 26.81 29.84 -17.77
C THR A 29 27.51 29.10 -16.63
N ASP A 30 28.76 29.43 -16.37
CA ASP A 30 29.19 29.71 -15.00
C ASP A 30 30.53 30.44 -14.99
N ILE A 31 30.53 31.54 -14.24
CA ILE A 31 31.63 32.48 -14.08
C ILE A 31 32.72 31.81 -13.25
N THR A 32 33.95 31.89 -13.75
CA THR A 32 35.18 31.37 -13.14
C THR A 32 35.44 31.97 -11.75
N MET A 33 35.61 31.12 -10.73
CA MET A 33 36.52 31.42 -9.62
C MET A 33 37.70 30.49 -9.71
N ASP A 34 38.87 31.12 -9.82
CA ASP A 34 40.21 30.59 -10.01
C ASP A 34 40.60 30.26 -11.47
N GLY A 35 41.59 31.03 -11.95
CA GLY A 35 42.02 31.12 -13.34
C GLY A 35 42.83 29.94 -13.84
N SER A 36 42.37 28.72 -13.58
CA SER A 36 42.81 27.54 -14.32
C SER A 36 41.80 27.25 -15.41
N THR A 37 42.21 27.44 -16.66
CA THR A 37 41.54 26.87 -17.82
C THR A 37 41.31 25.39 -17.54
N ILE A 38 40.05 24.95 -17.43
CA ILE A 38 39.73 23.53 -17.43
C ILE A 38 40.18 23.04 -18.81
N SER A 39 41.38 22.46 -18.87
CA SER A 39 41.78 21.59 -19.96
C SER A 39 40.59 20.67 -20.20
N GLU A 40 40.07 20.62 -21.43
CA GLU A 40 39.03 19.67 -21.82
C GLU A 40 39.48 18.27 -21.38
N ALA A 41 39.03 17.84 -20.21
CA ALA A 41 39.46 16.59 -19.62
C ALA A 41 39.03 15.52 -20.60
N THR A 42 39.97 14.69 -21.04
CA THR A 42 39.64 13.64 -22.01
C THR A 42 38.52 12.77 -21.42
N PRO A 43 37.66 12.15 -22.24
CA PRO A 43 36.63 11.23 -21.74
C PRO A 43 37.15 10.18 -20.75
N TYR A 44 38.43 9.81 -20.88
CA TYR A 44 39.16 8.93 -19.98
C TYR A 44 39.43 9.54 -18.59
N GLU A 45 39.80 10.82 -18.51
CA GLU A 45 40.01 11.54 -17.25
C GLU A 45 38.69 11.78 -16.50
N ILE A 46 37.64 12.14 -17.24
CA ILE A 46 36.28 12.27 -16.69
C ILE A 46 35.81 10.92 -16.13
N PHE A 47 36.06 9.82 -16.84
CA PHE A 47 35.75 8.47 -16.36
C PHE A 47 36.50 8.13 -15.07
N LYS A 48 37.81 8.44 -14.98
CA LYS A 48 38.58 8.21 -13.75
C LYS A 48 38.05 9.01 -12.56
N LEU A 49 37.66 10.27 -12.79
CA LEU A 49 37.10 11.12 -11.74
C LEU A 49 35.75 10.60 -11.26
N ALA A 50 34.87 10.19 -12.19
CA ALA A 50 33.58 9.59 -11.88
C ALA A 50 33.72 8.25 -11.13
N LEU A 51 34.70 7.42 -11.52
CA LEU A 51 34.99 6.16 -10.85
C LEU A 51 35.50 6.37 -9.42
N ASP A 52 36.42 7.32 -9.19
CA ASP A 52 36.90 7.67 -7.84
C ASP A 52 35.74 8.19 -6.97
N PHE A 53 34.92 9.10 -7.50
CA PHE A 53 33.74 9.63 -6.80
C PHE A 53 32.72 8.53 -6.43
N ALA A 54 32.39 7.64 -7.37
CA ALA A 54 31.48 6.52 -7.13
C ALA A 54 32.04 5.57 -6.06
N THR A 55 33.33 5.23 -6.15
CA THR A 55 34.01 4.35 -5.21
C THR A 55 33.99 4.91 -3.78
N ARG A 56 34.25 6.22 -3.62
CA ARG A 56 34.19 6.91 -2.31
C ARG A 56 32.78 6.93 -1.74
N THR A 57 31.79 7.21 -2.59
CA THR A 57 30.38 7.27 -2.19
C THR A 57 29.89 5.91 -1.70
N ILE A 58 30.13 4.84 -2.47
CA ILE A 58 29.76 3.47 -2.11
C ILE A 58 30.47 3.07 -0.80
N SER A 59 31.79 3.33 -0.69
CA SER A 59 32.55 3.02 0.52
C SER A 59 31.99 3.71 1.77
N GLN A 60 31.50 4.95 1.63
CA GLN A 60 30.92 5.69 2.76
C GLN A 60 29.55 5.15 3.18
N VAL A 61 28.72 4.72 2.23
CA VAL A 61 27.43 4.08 2.53
C VAL A 61 27.65 2.73 3.22
N LEU A 62 28.58 1.90 2.71
CA LEU A 62 28.89 0.58 3.29
C LEU A 62 29.47 0.65 4.72
N ARG A 63 30.06 1.78 5.12
CA ARG A 63 30.54 2.00 6.49
C ARG A 63 29.41 2.26 7.50
N ARG A 64 28.18 2.56 7.06
CA ARG A 64 27.03 2.84 7.93
C ARG A 64 26.29 1.53 8.28
N ARG A 65 26.91 0.70 9.12
CA ARG A 65 26.42 -0.65 9.47
C ARG A 65 25.05 -0.70 10.18
N GLU A 66 24.56 0.41 10.73
CA GLU A 66 23.28 0.49 11.46
C GLU A 66 22.20 1.28 10.70
N ASP A 67 22.48 1.75 9.48
CA ASP A 67 21.53 2.49 8.66
C ASP A 67 20.62 1.51 7.90
N THR A 68 19.31 1.65 8.08
CA THR A 68 18.29 0.78 7.49
C THR A 68 18.30 0.77 5.96
N ASN A 69 18.94 1.77 5.33
CA ASN A 69 19.02 1.89 3.88
C ASN A 69 20.27 1.21 3.28
N THR A 70 21.23 0.76 4.11
CA THR A 70 22.51 0.19 3.64
C THR A 70 22.30 -1.14 2.93
N LEU A 71 21.51 -2.07 3.49
CA LEU A 71 21.26 -3.38 2.89
C LEU A 71 20.54 -3.27 1.53
N PRO A 72 19.48 -2.48 1.39
CA PRO A 72 18.86 -2.24 0.10
C PRO A 72 19.75 -1.61 -0.97
N PHE A 73 20.63 -0.70 -0.56
CA PHE A 73 21.62 -0.09 -1.44
C PHE A 73 22.60 -1.14 -1.98
N VAL A 74 23.09 -2.03 -1.10
CA VAL A 74 23.96 -3.16 -1.46
C VAL A 74 23.26 -4.10 -2.44
N HIS A 75 22.03 -4.50 -2.14
CA HIS A 75 21.23 -5.34 -3.03
C HIS A 75 21.09 -4.69 -4.41
N SER A 76 20.82 -3.38 -4.45
CA SER A 76 20.60 -2.67 -5.70
C SER A 76 21.82 -2.61 -6.59
N ILE A 77 23.00 -2.38 -5.99
CA ILE A 77 24.27 -2.40 -6.71
C ILE A 77 24.58 -3.81 -7.24
N LEU A 78 24.43 -4.85 -6.42
CA LEU A 78 24.72 -6.22 -6.82
C LEU A 78 23.80 -6.69 -7.96
N ALA A 79 22.50 -6.42 -7.85
CA ALA A 79 21.54 -6.75 -8.91
C ALA A 79 21.81 -5.96 -10.20
N PHE A 80 22.18 -4.67 -10.10
CA PHE A 80 22.59 -3.87 -11.26
C PHE A 80 23.79 -4.48 -11.97
N ILE A 81 24.84 -4.82 -11.22
CA ILE A 81 26.05 -5.44 -11.74
C ILE A 81 25.72 -6.80 -12.40
N SER A 82 24.77 -7.56 -11.84
CA SER A 82 24.33 -8.86 -12.37
C SER A 82 23.53 -8.73 -13.66
N GLY A 83 22.80 -7.64 -13.86
CA GLY A 83 21.99 -7.39 -15.06
C GLY A 83 22.81 -6.95 -16.27
N TYR A 84 23.92 -6.26 -16.05
CA TYR A 84 24.81 -5.79 -17.12
C TYR A 84 25.80 -6.86 -17.61
N PHE A 85 26.12 -7.83 -16.77
CA PHE A 85 27.02 -8.93 -17.11
C PHE A 85 26.28 -10.23 -16.90
N PRO A 86 25.67 -10.82 -17.95
CA PRO A 86 24.99 -12.08 -17.85
C PRO A 86 26.00 -13.13 -17.37
N LEU A 87 25.88 -13.55 -16.11
CA LEU A 87 26.68 -14.62 -15.56
C LEU A 87 26.30 -15.89 -16.33
N GLY A 88 27.24 -16.48 -17.07
CA GLY A 88 27.05 -17.72 -17.81
C GLY A 88 26.41 -18.77 -16.92
N GLY A 89 25.18 -19.14 -17.23
CA GLY A 89 24.26 -19.78 -16.30
C GLY A 89 24.52 -21.26 -16.03
N ARG A 90 24.02 -21.73 -14.87
CA ARG A 90 23.59 -23.13 -14.71
C ARG A 90 22.28 -23.32 -15.48
N PRO A 91 22.11 -24.39 -16.28
CA PRO A 91 20.81 -24.74 -16.82
C PRO A 91 19.93 -25.29 -15.68
N GLY A 92 18.82 -24.62 -15.37
CA GLY A 92 17.82 -25.10 -14.41
C GLY A 92 17.32 -24.09 -13.37
N TYR A 93 17.87 -22.88 -13.30
CA TYR A 93 17.38 -21.83 -12.38
C TYR A 93 16.76 -20.66 -13.17
N GLU A 94 15.44 -20.52 -13.12
CA GLU A 94 14.75 -19.37 -13.71
C GLU A 94 15.09 -18.07 -12.96
N ILE A 95 15.75 -17.15 -13.67
CA ILE A 95 16.22 -15.85 -13.17
C ILE A 95 15.05 -14.83 -13.06
N HIS A 96 13.84 -15.27 -12.73
CA HIS A 96 12.69 -14.37 -12.56
C HIS A 96 12.53 -13.87 -11.11
N GLY A 97 13.13 -14.56 -10.13
CA GLY A 97 13.06 -14.19 -8.71
C GLY A 97 14.17 -13.26 -8.20
N LEU A 98 15.39 -13.37 -8.76
CA LEU A 98 16.60 -12.68 -8.23
C LEU A 98 16.69 -11.19 -8.58
N PHE A 99 15.97 -10.70 -9.59
CA PHE A 99 15.97 -9.30 -10.02
C PHE A 99 14.90 -8.44 -9.35
N ARG A 100 14.27 -8.92 -8.27
CA ARG A 100 13.49 -8.04 -7.40
C ARG A 100 14.45 -7.20 -6.56
N LEU A 101 14.99 -6.15 -7.17
CA LEU A 101 15.53 -4.99 -6.45
C LEU A 101 14.56 -4.65 -5.31
N PRO A 102 15.05 -4.22 -4.13
CA PRO A 102 14.18 -3.65 -3.13
C PRO A 102 13.71 -2.31 -3.71
N GLU A 103 12.62 -2.37 -4.45
CA GLU A 103 11.98 -1.24 -5.13
C GLU A 103 11.77 -0.07 -4.17
N LYS A 104 11.68 -0.34 -2.86
CA LYS A 104 11.37 0.58 -1.78
C LYS A 104 12.48 1.60 -1.49
N ASP A 105 13.75 1.25 -1.67
CA ASP A 105 14.87 2.04 -1.15
C ASP A 105 15.55 2.95 -2.18
N GLN A 106 15.23 2.76 -3.46
CA GLN A 106 15.62 3.67 -4.54
C GLN A 106 14.51 4.68 -4.91
N ARG A 107 13.30 4.51 -4.34
CA ARG A 107 12.13 5.35 -4.64
C ARG A 107 12.19 6.69 -3.89
N GLY A 108 12.24 7.79 -4.65
CA GLY A 108 12.21 9.16 -4.12
C GLY A 108 13.57 9.87 -4.07
N LEU A 109 14.62 9.24 -4.59
CA LEU A 109 15.94 9.87 -4.77
C LEU A 109 15.97 10.62 -6.11
N VAL A 110 16.29 11.92 -6.06
CA VAL A 110 16.23 12.86 -7.20
C VAL A 110 17.06 12.40 -8.41
N TYR A 111 18.17 11.69 -8.18
CA TYR A 111 19.06 11.22 -9.25
C TYR A 111 18.56 9.95 -9.98
N VAL A 112 17.43 9.39 -9.57
CA VAL A 112 16.88 8.13 -10.10
C VAL A 112 15.74 8.38 -11.10
N GLU A 113 15.22 9.62 -11.19
CA GLU A 113 14.05 9.97 -12.03
C GLU A 113 14.31 9.81 -13.54
N ASP A 114 15.53 10.10 -14.01
CA ASP A 114 15.89 10.03 -15.44
C ASP A 114 16.65 8.75 -15.83
N TYR A 115 16.97 7.91 -14.85
CA TYR A 115 17.83 6.72 -15.05
C TYR A 115 17.04 5.52 -15.56
N PHE A 116 15.77 5.41 -15.16
CA PHE A 116 14.89 4.32 -15.56
C PHE A 116 13.88 4.79 -16.61
N PRO A 117 13.45 3.92 -17.55
CA PRO A 117 12.43 4.27 -18.54
C PRO A 117 11.18 4.88 -17.88
N ASN A 118 10.57 5.87 -18.52
CA ASN A 118 9.30 6.43 -18.07
C ASN A 118 8.28 5.30 -17.87
N GLY A 119 7.82 5.11 -16.63
CA GLY A 119 6.93 4.01 -16.28
C GLY A 119 7.56 2.86 -15.48
N TRP A 120 8.89 2.83 -15.32
CA TRP A 120 9.60 1.73 -14.64
C TRP A 120 9.22 1.57 -13.16
N PHE A 121 9.01 2.69 -12.46
CA PHE A 121 8.49 2.71 -11.09
C PHE A 121 6.96 2.81 -11.02
N SER A 122 6.27 2.81 -12.17
CA SER A 122 4.80 2.76 -12.23
C SER A 122 4.25 1.38 -11.91
N ASN A 123 5.03 0.55 -11.23
CA ASN A 123 4.53 -0.61 -10.52
C ASN A 123 3.57 -0.13 -9.43
N ASP A 124 2.30 -0.02 -9.83
CA ASP A 124 1.07 0.01 -9.04
C ASP A 124 0.91 -1.25 -8.14
N LYS A 125 2.01 -1.94 -7.81
CA LYS A 125 2.11 -3.35 -7.41
C LYS A 125 1.61 -3.71 -6.02
N ILE A 126 0.88 -2.86 -5.30
CA ILE A 126 0.42 -3.25 -3.97
C ILE A 126 -0.86 -2.47 -3.64
N ASP A 127 -1.89 -3.17 -3.19
CA ASP A 127 -3.11 -2.62 -2.62
C ASP A 127 -2.78 -1.47 -1.64
N GLU A 128 -3.43 -0.32 -1.78
CA GLU A 128 -3.09 0.87 -1.01
C GLU A 128 -3.33 0.68 0.48
N LEU A 129 -4.34 -0.12 0.86
CA LEU A 129 -4.74 -0.30 2.24
C LEU A 129 -3.92 -1.41 2.92
N GLY A 130 -3.61 -2.49 2.18
CA GLY A 130 -2.64 -3.51 2.56
C GLY A 130 -1.18 -3.03 2.66
N LYS A 131 -0.81 -1.97 1.93
CA LYS A 131 0.49 -1.29 2.06
C LYS A 131 0.69 -0.68 3.44
N TYR A 132 -0.36 -0.21 4.12
CA TYR A 132 -0.23 0.69 5.28
C TYR A 132 0.46 0.06 6.51
N PHE A 133 0.56 -1.27 6.57
CA PHE A 133 1.09 -2.01 7.73
C PHE A 133 2.12 -3.09 7.37
N GLU A 134 2.92 -2.90 6.31
CA GLU A 134 4.09 -3.77 6.06
C GLU A 134 5.08 -3.67 7.24
N LEU A 135 5.16 -4.75 8.02
CA LEU A 135 6.07 -4.94 9.15
C LEU A 135 7.50 -5.31 8.70
N PRO A 136 8.51 -5.25 9.60
CA PRO A 136 9.94 -5.45 9.33
C PRO A 136 10.36 -6.81 8.74
N SER A 137 9.46 -7.77 8.53
CA SER A 137 9.78 -9.13 8.06
C SER A 137 10.35 -9.20 6.64
N VAL A 138 10.48 -8.06 5.94
CA VAL A 138 11.17 -7.93 4.64
C VAL A 138 12.70 -7.89 4.80
N SER A 139 13.25 -7.72 6.02
CA SER A 139 14.71 -7.69 6.22
C SER A 139 15.36 -9.07 6.03
N GLU A 140 14.74 -10.14 6.54
CA GLU A 140 15.31 -11.50 6.46
C GLU A 140 15.35 -12.03 5.02
N GLU A 141 14.28 -11.84 4.24
CA GLU A 141 14.30 -12.18 2.80
C GLU A 141 15.30 -11.32 2.00
N GLY A 142 15.49 -10.06 2.40
CA GLY A 142 16.44 -9.14 1.75
C GLY A 142 17.88 -9.59 1.96
N GLU A 143 18.23 -10.04 3.17
CA GLU A 143 19.56 -10.55 3.49
C GLU A 143 19.87 -11.84 2.72
N CYS A 144 18.93 -12.80 2.65
CA CYS A 144 19.09 -14.02 1.87
C CYS A 144 19.32 -13.75 0.37
N ARG A 145 18.63 -12.74 -0.21
CA ARG A 145 18.83 -12.36 -1.62
C ARG A 145 20.20 -11.72 -1.87
N ILE A 146 20.66 -10.87 -0.97
CA ILE A 146 21.99 -10.24 -1.05
C ILE A 146 23.08 -11.32 -0.99
N LEU A 147 22.97 -12.28 -0.05
CA LEU A 147 23.91 -13.38 0.08
C LEU A 147 23.90 -14.28 -1.16
N SER A 148 22.73 -14.59 -1.71
CA SER A 148 22.59 -15.39 -2.94
C SER A 148 23.23 -14.71 -4.16
N LEU A 149 23.03 -13.40 -4.32
CA LEU A 149 23.69 -12.61 -5.36
C LEU A 149 25.22 -12.62 -5.17
N GLY A 150 25.70 -12.39 -3.94
CA GLY A 150 27.11 -12.44 -3.61
C GLY A 150 27.73 -13.80 -3.95
N TYR A 151 27.06 -14.89 -3.61
CA TYR A 151 27.52 -16.25 -3.90
C TYR A 151 27.57 -16.53 -5.41
N ASN A 152 26.58 -16.06 -6.18
CA ASN A 152 26.58 -16.16 -7.64
C ASN A 152 27.76 -15.38 -8.26
N PHE A 153 28.10 -14.21 -7.73
CA PHE A 153 29.29 -13.48 -8.16
C PHE A 153 30.58 -14.21 -7.81
N ALA A 154 30.65 -14.81 -6.63
CA ALA A 154 31.80 -15.60 -6.21
C ALA A 154 32.02 -16.83 -7.12
N PHE A 155 30.93 -17.50 -7.50
CA PHE A 155 30.95 -18.65 -8.40
C PHE A 155 31.42 -18.28 -9.83
N SER A 156 31.19 -17.04 -10.27
CA SER A 156 31.69 -16.55 -11.56
C SER A 156 33.22 -16.39 -11.62
N GLY A 157 33.90 -16.49 -10.47
CA GLY A 157 35.36 -16.49 -10.34
C GLY A 157 36.04 -15.15 -10.66
N ASN A 158 35.27 -14.12 -11.00
CA ASN A 158 35.83 -12.91 -11.55
C ASN A 158 35.98 -11.77 -10.54
N TRP A 159 35.01 -11.53 -9.63
CA TRP A 159 34.94 -10.25 -8.88
C TRP A 159 34.85 -10.37 -7.36
N LEU A 160 34.29 -11.46 -6.85
CA LEU A 160 34.21 -11.79 -5.43
C LEU A 160 34.76 -13.22 -5.26
N LEU A 161 35.30 -13.53 -4.09
CA LEU A 161 35.65 -14.88 -3.68
C LEU A 161 34.79 -15.25 -2.48
N TRP A 162 34.38 -16.51 -2.38
CA TRP A 162 33.68 -17.04 -1.21
C TRP A 162 34.62 -17.95 -0.44
N ASN A 163 34.84 -17.65 0.85
CA ASN A 163 35.63 -18.49 1.72
C ASN A 163 34.68 -19.40 2.53
N GLU A 164 34.72 -20.70 2.23
CA GLU A 164 33.87 -21.71 2.89
C GLU A 164 34.20 -21.90 4.38
N GLU A 165 35.46 -21.67 4.80
CA GLU A 165 35.88 -21.84 6.20
C GLU A 165 35.44 -20.68 7.10
N THR A 166 35.48 -19.45 6.58
CA THR A 166 35.13 -18.25 7.34
C THR A 166 33.70 -17.75 7.08
N ARG A 167 33.01 -18.33 6.09
CA ARG A 167 31.69 -17.89 5.58
C ARG A 167 31.65 -16.40 5.24
N GLN A 168 32.73 -15.90 4.62
CA GLN A 168 32.88 -14.50 4.27
C GLN A 168 33.22 -14.33 2.79
N PHE A 169 32.83 -13.17 2.24
CA PHE A 169 33.24 -12.75 0.91
C PHE A 169 34.60 -12.05 0.98
N GLU A 170 35.50 -12.44 0.07
CA GLU A 170 36.84 -11.89 -0.08
C GLU A 170 37.01 -11.22 -1.45
N VAL A 171 38.03 -10.37 -1.57
CA VAL A 171 38.35 -9.66 -2.81
C VAL A 171 39.47 -10.41 -3.54
N PRO A 172 39.32 -10.75 -4.83
CA PRO A 172 40.40 -11.30 -5.63
C PRO A 172 41.65 -10.42 -5.60
N GLU A 173 42.84 -11.03 -5.53
CA GLU A 173 44.13 -10.32 -5.38
C GLU A 173 44.35 -9.24 -6.46
N LYS A 174 43.90 -9.49 -7.70
CA LYS A 174 43.93 -8.55 -8.83
C LYS A 174 43.15 -7.24 -8.60
N TYR A 175 42.23 -7.22 -7.64
CA TYR A 175 41.42 -6.05 -7.27
C TYR A 175 41.64 -5.61 -5.81
N ASN A 176 42.58 -6.24 -5.10
CA ASN A 176 42.90 -5.90 -3.71
C ASN A 176 43.79 -4.65 -3.65
N VAL A 177 43.27 -3.51 -4.10
CA VAL A 177 43.96 -2.22 -4.14
C VAL A 177 43.58 -1.39 -2.91
N LYS A 178 44.56 -0.81 -2.23
CA LYS A 178 44.30 0.12 -1.11
C LYS A 178 43.67 1.41 -1.64
N ILE A 179 42.41 1.62 -1.31
CA ILE A 179 41.70 2.87 -1.60
C ILE A 179 42.11 3.89 -0.52
N ASN A 180 42.92 4.88 -0.89
CA ASN A 180 43.32 5.98 0.00
C ASN A 180 42.14 6.93 0.22
N LEU A 181 41.27 6.57 1.15
CA LEU A 181 40.18 7.41 1.64
C LEU A 181 40.77 8.40 2.64
N GLY A 182 40.96 9.65 2.23
CA GLY A 182 41.59 10.71 3.03
C GLY A 182 41.18 10.69 4.51
N ASN A 183 42.18 10.69 5.39
CA ASN A 183 42.02 10.60 6.83
C ASN A 183 41.16 11.73 7.41
N ARG A 184 39.97 11.40 7.91
CA ARG A 184 39.45 11.97 9.16
C ARG A 184 39.16 10.83 10.12
N GLN A 185 40.16 10.52 10.95
CA GLN A 185 40.00 9.68 12.13
C GLN A 185 38.91 10.29 13.03
N ARG A 186 37.81 9.56 13.24
CA ARG A 186 37.13 9.55 14.53
C ARG A 186 37.24 8.13 15.06
N THR A 187 37.87 8.05 16.22
CA THR A 187 38.10 6.87 17.03
C THR A 187 36.77 6.17 17.36
N THR A 188 36.67 4.88 17.08
CA THR A 188 35.62 3.99 17.62
C THR A 188 36.24 3.09 18.70
N PRO A 189 35.57 2.87 19.84
CA PRO A 189 36.03 1.90 20.84
C PRO A 189 35.76 0.46 20.41
N SER A 190 36.81 -0.37 20.52
CA SER A 190 36.88 -1.79 20.88
C SER A 190 35.58 -2.60 21.01
N ASN A 191 35.47 -3.60 20.13
CA ASN A 191 35.07 -5.01 20.35
C ASN A 191 33.89 -5.34 21.29
N ARG A 192 32.78 -5.77 20.68
CA ARG A 192 31.99 -6.95 21.12
C ARG A 192 31.13 -7.46 19.95
N THR A 193 31.69 -8.32 19.11
CA THR A 193 30.92 -9.11 18.14
C THR A 193 30.51 -10.41 18.83
N ARG A 194 29.21 -10.60 19.09
CA ARG A 194 28.65 -11.93 19.34
C ARG A 194 28.56 -12.68 18.00
N PRO A 195 28.89 -13.97 17.93
CA PRO A 195 28.69 -14.75 16.72
C PRO A 195 27.19 -15.01 16.54
N TYR A 196 26.63 -14.61 15.40
CA TYR A 196 25.35 -15.10 14.91
C TYR A 196 25.63 -16.33 14.04
N GLU A 197 25.08 -17.49 14.42
CA GLU A 197 25.12 -18.71 13.62
C GLU A 197 24.29 -18.50 12.34
N LEU A 198 24.94 -18.60 11.18
CA LEU A 198 24.26 -18.64 9.87
C LEU A 198 23.60 -20.01 9.68
N ASN A 199 22.27 -20.05 9.68
CA ASN A 199 21.51 -21.17 9.13
C ASN A 199 21.47 -21.02 7.61
N VAL A 200 22.10 -21.97 6.91
CA VAL A 200 22.04 -22.11 5.46
C VAL A 200 20.66 -22.69 5.11
N CYS A 201 19.89 -22.01 4.25
CA CYS A 201 18.67 -22.57 3.69
C CYS A 201 19.02 -23.81 2.84
N SER A 202 18.75 -24.99 3.38
CA SER A 202 18.87 -26.27 2.68
C SER A 202 17.72 -26.44 1.70
N SER A 203 18.05 -26.59 0.42
CA SER A 203 17.15 -27.15 -0.60
C SER A 203 17.22 -28.68 -0.52
N GLU A 204 16.08 -29.32 -0.25
CA GLU A 204 15.95 -30.78 -0.33
C GLU A 204 16.12 -31.26 -1.78
N GLU A 205 17.09 -32.16 -1.99
CA GLU A 205 17.32 -32.88 -3.23
C GLU A 205 16.35 -34.06 -3.33
N ASP A 206 15.50 -34.08 -4.35
CA ASP A 206 14.71 -35.26 -4.69
C ASP A 206 15.29 -35.95 -5.94
N SER A 207 15.67 -37.21 -5.74
CA SER A 207 16.46 -38.04 -6.63
C SER A 207 15.60 -38.83 -7.61
N ALA A 208 15.92 -38.80 -8.93
CA ALA A 208 15.62 -39.92 -9.83
C ALA A 208 16.46 -39.91 -11.13
N GLN A 209 17.04 -41.07 -11.44
CA GLN A 209 18.00 -41.39 -12.50
C GLN A 209 17.43 -41.39 -13.94
N PRO A 210 18.30 -41.33 -14.98
CA PRO A 210 17.90 -41.24 -16.38
C PRO A 210 17.66 -42.61 -17.03
N ARG A 211 16.62 -42.74 -17.86
CA ARG A 211 16.47 -43.84 -18.81
C ARG A 211 16.49 -43.35 -20.25
N THR A 212 17.43 -43.89 -21.00
CA THR A 212 17.58 -43.83 -22.46
C THR A 212 16.54 -44.73 -23.14
N SER A 213 16.01 -44.30 -24.30
CA SER A 213 15.74 -45.15 -25.46
C SER A 213 15.10 -44.36 -26.60
N ALA A 214 15.53 -44.67 -27.81
CA ALA A 214 15.25 -44.02 -29.07
C ALA A 214 13.85 -44.30 -29.66
N ARG A 215 13.35 -43.29 -30.41
CA ARG A 215 12.74 -43.33 -31.76
C ARG A 215 11.60 -44.34 -32.04
N SER A 216 10.41 -43.82 -32.35
CA SER A 216 9.60 -44.30 -33.49
C SER A 216 8.47 -43.32 -33.83
N HIS A 217 8.44 -42.87 -35.08
CA HIS A 217 7.30 -42.24 -35.73
C HIS A 217 6.18 -43.27 -35.91
N TYR A 218 4.99 -43.01 -35.39
CA TYR A 218 3.74 -43.48 -36.01
C TYR A 218 2.58 -42.59 -35.58
N GLY A 219 1.89 -42.01 -36.58
CA GLY A 219 0.74 -41.14 -36.37
C GLY A 219 -0.42 -41.89 -35.73
N LYS A 220 -1.00 -41.30 -34.68
CA LYS A 220 -2.30 -41.68 -34.13
C LYS A 220 -3.13 -40.42 -33.96
N LYS A 221 -4.25 -40.37 -34.67
CA LYS A 221 -5.27 -39.31 -34.58
C LYS A 221 -5.67 -39.13 -33.12
N SER A 222 -5.46 -37.94 -32.58
CA SER A 222 -5.99 -37.55 -31.28
C SER A 222 -7.52 -37.47 -31.39
N HIS A 223 -8.19 -38.28 -30.57
CA HIS A 223 -9.56 -38.02 -30.15
C HIS A 223 -9.63 -36.58 -29.66
N MET A 224 -10.55 -35.78 -30.20
CA MET A 224 -10.91 -34.50 -29.61
C MET A 224 -11.58 -34.80 -28.26
N ASP A 225 -10.80 -34.71 -27.19
CA ASP A 225 -11.37 -34.51 -25.86
C ASP A 225 -12.03 -33.13 -25.88
N ASN A 226 -13.33 -33.09 -25.59
CA ASN A 226 -14.03 -31.84 -25.30
C ASN A 226 -13.21 -31.07 -24.24
N PRO A 227 -12.91 -29.78 -24.43
CA PRO A 227 -12.23 -29.01 -23.40
C PRO A 227 -13.08 -29.09 -22.12
N SER A 228 -12.48 -29.58 -21.04
CA SER A 228 -13.06 -29.49 -19.70
C SER A 228 -13.52 -28.05 -19.47
N PRO A 229 -14.72 -27.82 -18.92
CA PRO A 229 -15.18 -26.45 -18.67
C PRO A 229 -14.12 -25.70 -17.87
N GLU A 230 -13.69 -24.54 -18.37
CA GLU A 230 -12.67 -23.73 -17.71
C GLU A 230 -13.06 -23.51 -16.23
N PRO A 231 -12.11 -23.66 -15.30
CA PRO A 231 -12.38 -23.49 -13.88
C PRO A 231 -12.92 -22.07 -13.62
N ARG A 232 -13.98 -21.96 -12.82
CA ARG A 232 -14.65 -20.69 -12.55
C ARG A 232 -13.79 -19.72 -11.73
N THR A 233 -12.78 -20.24 -11.03
CA THR A 233 -11.81 -19.48 -10.23
C THR A 233 -10.40 -19.99 -10.48
N VAL A 234 -9.40 -19.14 -10.19
CA VAL A 234 -7.96 -19.38 -10.39
C VAL A 234 -7.16 -19.10 -9.13
N ALA A 235 -5.89 -19.53 -9.11
CA ALA A 235 -4.97 -19.29 -8.00
C ALA A 235 -4.35 -17.88 -8.05
N LEU A 236 -3.75 -17.45 -6.94
CA LEU A 236 -3.08 -16.15 -6.79
C LEU A 236 -1.98 -15.94 -7.85
N HIS A 237 -1.23 -16.99 -8.21
CA HIS A 237 -0.14 -16.90 -9.18
C HIS A 237 -0.63 -16.77 -10.64
N ASP A 238 -1.90 -17.12 -10.91
CA ASP A 238 -2.50 -17.07 -12.24
C ASP A 238 -3.13 -15.71 -12.57
N ILE A 239 -3.20 -14.80 -11.59
CA ILE A 239 -3.74 -13.45 -11.78
C ILE A 239 -2.63 -12.41 -11.95
N PRO A 240 -2.90 -11.33 -12.70
CA PRO A 240 -1.91 -10.29 -12.91
C PRO A 240 -1.57 -9.55 -11.61
N VAL A 241 -0.33 -9.06 -11.53
CA VAL A 241 0.27 -8.53 -10.29
C VAL A 241 -0.54 -7.40 -9.65
N TRP A 242 -1.22 -6.56 -10.44
CA TRP A 242 -2.06 -5.48 -9.90
C TRP A 242 -3.28 -5.98 -9.09
N ARG A 243 -3.67 -7.26 -9.24
CA ARG A 243 -4.73 -7.91 -8.43
C ARG A 243 -4.20 -8.69 -7.23
N GLN A 244 -2.88 -8.85 -7.10
CA GLN A 244 -2.25 -9.61 -6.01
C GLN A 244 -2.13 -8.73 -4.76
N GLY A 245 -3.27 -8.29 -4.20
CA GLY A 245 -3.32 -7.36 -3.07
C GLY A 245 -2.96 -8.00 -1.72
N ASN A 246 -3.32 -9.27 -1.53
CA ASN A 246 -3.16 -10.01 -0.28
C ASN A 246 -2.46 -11.35 -0.55
N GLU A 247 -1.23 -11.50 -0.06
CA GLU A 247 -0.40 -12.70 -0.25
C GLU A 247 -0.91 -13.94 0.50
N TYR A 248 -1.79 -13.75 1.48
CA TYR A 248 -2.34 -14.83 2.29
C TYR A 248 -3.59 -15.48 1.71
N ILE A 249 -4.18 -14.85 0.67
CA ILE A 249 -5.32 -15.39 -0.08
C ILE A 249 -4.78 -16.10 -1.31
N LEU A 250 -4.86 -17.43 -1.32
CA LEU A 250 -4.08 -18.25 -2.27
C LEU A 250 -4.89 -18.71 -3.48
N ALA A 251 -6.21 -18.81 -3.35
CA ALA A 251 -7.13 -19.27 -4.38
C ALA A 251 -8.48 -18.51 -4.37
N GLY A 252 -9.37 -18.91 -5.29
CA GLY A 252 -10.73 -18.35 -5.37
C GLY A 252 -10.85 -17.07 -6.20
N TYR A 253 -9.80 -16.66 -6.92
CA TYR A 253 -9.81 -15.45 -7.74
C TYR A 253 -10.64 -15.63 -9.01
N ARG A 254 -11.33 -14.57 -9.43
CA ARG A 254 -12.02 -14.56 -10.74
C ARG A 254 -11.03 -14.48 -11.90
N PRO A 255 -11.19 -15.27 -12.99
CA PRO A 255 -10.30 -15.30 -14.15
C PRO A 255 -10.15 -13.95 -14.89
N MET A 256 -9.08 -13.80 -15.68
CA MET A 256 -8.90 -12.67 -16.59
C MET A 256 -9.92 -12.69 -17.74
N LYS A 257 -10.18 -11.51 -18.34
CA LYS A 257 -11.05 -11.29 -19.51
C LYS A 257 -12.55 -11.51 -19.27
N ALA A 258 -13.00 -11.42 -18.02
CA ALA A 258 -14.42 -11.38 -17.73
C ALA A 258 -15.06 -10.13 -18.37
N ASN A 259 -15.78 -10.29 -19.49
CA ASN A 259 -16.67 -9.24 -19.99
C ASN A 259 -17.69 -8.88 -18.88
N TYR A 260 -18.29 -7.69 -18.90
CA TYR A 260 -19.26 -7.27 -17.86
C TYR A 260 -20.37 -8.31 -17.59
N ARG A 261 -20.78 -9.08 -18.62
CA ARG A 261 -21.72 -10.19 -18.45
C ARG A 261 -21.18 -11.32 -17.57
N GLN A 262 -19.90 -11.65 -17.68
CA GLN A 262 -19.22 -12.65 -16.83
C GLN A 262 -19.00 -12.10 -15.41
N VAL A 263 -18.73 -10.81 -15.27
CA VAL A 263 -18.68 -10.13 -13.96
C VAL A 263 -20.02 -10.26 -13.23
N ILE A 264 -21.13 -9.93 -13.89
CA ILE A 264 -22.47 -10.08 -13.31
C ILE A 264 -22.79 -11.54 -13.00
N LYS A 265 -22.41 -12.47 -13.89
CA LYS A 265 -22.54 -13.91 -13.63
C LYS A 265 -21.73 -14.37 -12.42
N SER A 266 -20.69 -13.64 -12.00
CA SER A 266 -19.90 -14.01 -10.82
C SER A 266 -20.68 -13.94 -9.51
N LEU A 267 -21.80 -13.21 -9.48
CA LEU A 267 -22.75 -13.27 -8.36
C LEU A 267 -23.32 -14.67 -8.14
N SER A 268 -23.35 -15.52 -9.17
CA SER A 268 -23.94 -16.87 -9.08
C SER A 268 -22.98 -17.98 -8.62
N PHE A 269 -21.72 -17.66 -8.30
CA PHE A 269 -20.75 -18.65 -7.80
C PHE A 269 -19.79 -18.07 -6.78
N LEU A 270 -19.19 -18.94 -5.96
CA LEU A 270 -18.26 -18.55 -4.90
C LEU A 270 -16.88 -18.18 -5.45
N HIS A 271 -16.37 -17.04 -4.98
CA HIS A 271 -15.05 -16.50 -5.25
C HIS A 271 -14.57 -15.67 -4.04
N ASN A 272 -13.30 -15.29 -4.02
CA ASN A 272 -12.68 -14.59 -2.89
C ASN A 272 -13.35 -13.24 -2.55
N GLU A 273 -13.88 -12.56 -3.57
CA GLU A 273 -14.64 -11.31 -3.41
C GLU A 273 -16.14 -11.50 -3.11
N THR A 274 -16.68 -12.73 -3.02
CA THR A 274 -18.14 -12.94 -2.96
C THR A 274 -18.75 -12.24 -1.76
N TRP A 275 -18.19 -12.45 -0.57
CA TRP A 275 -18.73 -11.83 0.64
C TRP A 275 -18.47 -10.33 0.70
N ASN A 276 -17.34 -9.84 0.17
CA ASN A 276 -17.10 -8.40 0.03
C ASN A 276 -18.17 -7.72 -0.85
N VAL A 277 -18.64 -8.40 -1.90
CA VAL A 277 -19.74 -7.89 -2.73
C VAL A 277 -21.07 -7.98 -1.99
N TYR A 278 -21.42 -9.16 -1.46
CA TYR A 278 -22.75 -9.41 -0.93
C TYR A 278 -23.07 -8.64 0.34
N THR A 279 -22.12 -8.48 1.27
CA THR A 279 -22.34 -7.71 2.51
C THR A 279 -22.80 -6.29 2.17
N HIS A 280 -22.04 -5.57 1.36
CA HIS A 280 -22.34 -4.19 1.01
C HIS A 280 -23.44 -4.05 -0.04
N LEU A 281 -23.62 -5.01 -0.97
CA LEU A 281 -24.72 -4.99 -1.94
C LEU A 281 -26.07 -5.19 -1.25
N ILE A 282 -26.18 -6.18 -0.36
CA ILE A 282 -27.40 -6.41 0.42
C ILE A 282 -27.67 -5.19 1.31
N GLY A 283 -26.64 -4.67 1.98
CA GLY A 283 -26.74 -3.44 2.76
C GLY A 283 -27.28 -2.27 1.94
N ALA A 284 -26.71 -2.00 0.77
CA ALA A 284 -27.14 -0.92 -0.13
C ALA A 284 -28.59 -1.07 -0.60
N VAL A 285 -29.05 -2.30 -0.87
CA VAL A 285 -30.44 -2.55 -1.31
C VAL A 285 -31.44 -2.42 -0.15
N LEU A 286 -31.08 -2.86 1.06
CA LEU A 286 -31.97 -2.84 2.22
C LEU A 286 -31.99 -1.49 2.95
N LEU A 287 -30.95 -0.65 2.77
CA LEU A 287 -30.85 0.62 3.49
C LEU A 287 -31.94 1.63 3.11
N PRO A 288 -32.34 1.84 1.84
CA PRO A 288 -33.43 2.77 1.50
C PRO A 288 -34.81 2.43 2.10
N PRO A 289 -35.31 1.19 2.05
CA PRO A 289 -36.58 0.87 2.73
C PRO A 289 -36.45 0.95 4.26
N TYR A 290 -35.29 0.60 4.82
CA TYR A 290 -35.02 0.77 6.25
C TYR A 290 -35.01 2.26 6.65
N ALA A 291 -34.33 3.12 5.88
CA ALA A 291 -34.32 4.56 6.06
C ALA A 291 -35.74 5.13 5.99
N THR A 292 -36.55 4.68 5.03
CA THR A 292 -37.96 5.08 4.92
C THR A 292 -38.75 4.69 6.17
N ALA A 293 -38.52 3.50 6.74
CA ALA A 293 -39.17 3.07 7.97
C ALA A 293 -38.76 3.93 9.18
N ILE A 294 -37.48 4.29 9.29
CA ILE A 294 -36.99 5.21 10.33
C ILE A 294 -37.60 6.61 10.17
N LEU A 295 -37.60 7.16 8.95
CA LEU A 295 -38.19 8.48 8.68
C LEU A 295 -39.71 8.52 8.99
N ARG A 296 -40.43 7.42 8.78
CA ARG A 296 -41.83 7.29 9.21
C ARG A 296 -41.96 7.22 10.73
N THR A 297 -41.02 6.55 11.40
CA THR A 297 -41.02 6.43 12.87
C THR A 297 -40.84 7.79 13.52
N ILE A 298 -39.88 8.61 13.06
CA ILE A 298 -39.66 9.96 13.60
C ILE A 298 -40.79 10.95 13.26
N SER A 299 -41.60 10.65 12.24
CA SER A 299 -42.83 11.41 11.92
C SER A 299 -44.02 11.04 12.80
N GLY A 300 -43.84 10.10 13.74
CA GLY A 300 -44.91 9.60 14.58
C GLY A 300 -45.41 10.66 15.59
N PRO A 301 -46.69 10.57 16.01
CA PRO A 301 -47.31 11.55 16.91
C PRO A 301 -46.73 11.57 18.32
N GLN A 302 -45.90 10.60 18.69
CA GLN A 302 -45.23 10.53 19.99
C GLN A 302 -44.10 11.56 20.16
N TYR A 303 -43.64 12.17 19.07
CA TYR A 303 -42.57 13.16 19.09
C TYR A 303 -43.13 14.57 18.90
N ILE A 304 -42.67 15.52 19.72
CA ILE A 304 -43.15 16.90 19.73
C ILE A 304 -42.16 17.78 18.97
N ASP A 305 -42.64 18.76 18.21
CA ASP A 305 -41.83 19.75 17.51
C ASP A 305 -40.77 19.20 16.54
N VAL A 306 -41.05 18.05 15.91
CA VAL A 306 -40.18 17.49 14.86
C VAL A 306 -40.12 18.44 13.67
N THR A 307 -38.90 18.82 13.27
CA THR A 307 -38.68 19.83 12.24
C THR A 307 -38.23 19.23 10.91
N ARG A 308 -38.22 20.04 9.85
CA ARG A 308 -37.62 19.64 8.57
C ARG A 308 -36.12 19.36 8.67
N ILE A 309 -35.44 19.97 9.64
CA ILE A 309 -34.00 19.78 9.84
C ILE A 309 -33.71 18.35 10.27
N ASP A 310 -34.55 17.76 11.12
CA ASP A 310 -34.42 16.35 11.54
C ASP A 310 -34.43 15.41 10.34
N PHE A 311 -35.39 15.57 9.42
CA PHE A 311 -35.43 14.80 8.19
C PHE A 311 -34.16 15.00 7.36
N ILE A 312 -33.65 16.22 7.24
CA ILE A 312 -32.41 16.49 6.51
C ILE A 312 -31.22 15.76 7.16
N MET A 313 -31.11 15.78 8.48
CA MET A 313 -30.03 15.14 9.24
C MET A 313 -30.02 13.63 9.03
N PHE A 314 -31.17 12.96 9.18
CA PHE A 314 -31.28 11.53 8.90
C PHE A 314 -31.02 11.20 7.43
N ASN A 315 -31.50 12.02 6.48
CA ASN A 315 -31.25 11.79 5.06
C ASN A 315 -29.76 11.95 4.70
N ILE A 316 -29.05 12.93 5.28
CA ILE A 316 -27.60 13.08 5.09
C ILE A 316 -26.88 11.80 5.50
N PHE A 317 -27.20 11.24 6.66
CA PHE A 317 -26.63 9.98 7.11
C PHE A 317 -26.95 8.82 6.15
N PHE A 318 -28.24 8.58 5.85
CA PHE A 318 -28.66 7.44 5.04
C PHE A 318 -28.11 7.51 3.60
N CYS A 319 -28.14 8.68 2.95
CA CYS A 319 -27.58 8.85 1.62
C CYS A 319 -26.05 8.65 1.61
N SER A 320 -25.36 9.07 2.68
CA SER A 320 -23.91 8.88 2.81
C SER A 320 -23.55 7.41 2.99
N ALA A 321 -24.30 6.69 3.83
CA ALA A 321 -24.16 5.25 4.02
C ALA A 321 -24.48 4.46 2.75
N GLU A 322 -25.57 4.76 2.06
CA GLU A 322 -25.93 4.14 0.78
C GLU A 322 -24.84 4.35 -0.27
N SER A 323 -24.31 5.57 -0.36
CA SER A 323 -23.23 5.91 -1.30
C SER A 323 -21.97 5.11 -1.03
N CYS A 324 -21.60 4.91 0.24
CA CYS A 324 -20.46 4.10 0.64
C CYS A 324 -20.66 2.61 0.29
N LEU A 325 -21.77 2.02 0.74
CA LEU A 325 -22.08 0.61 0.49
C LEU A 325 -22.17 0.32 -1.01
N SER A 326 -22.82 1.20 -1.78
CA SER A 326 -22.95 1.06 -3.23
C SER A 326 -21.59 1.13 -3.93
N SER A 327 -20.76 2.14 -3.59
CA SER A 327 -19.43 2.30 -4.19
C SER A 327 -18.53 1.08 -3.92
N SER A 328 -18.62 0.54 -2.70
CA SER A 328 -17.88 -0.65 -2.29
C SER A 328 -18.33 -1.91 -3.01
N ALA A 329 -19.65 -2.15 -3.07
CA ALA A 329 -20.21 -3.30 -3.77
C ALA A 329 -19.84 -3.28 -5.27
N VAL A 330 -19.86 -2.10 -5.90
CA VAL A 330 -19.48 -1.94 -7.30
C VAL A 330 -17.98 -2.18 -7.51
N TYR A 331 -17.13 -1.67 -6.62
CA TYR A 331 -15.69 -1.95 -6.68
C TYR A 331 -15.38 -3.44 -6.61
N HIS A 332 -15.85 -4.11 -5.56
CA HIS A 332 -15.59 -5.53 -5.37
C HIS A 332 -16.22 -6.39 -6.47
N LEU A 333 -17.31 -5.94 -7.10
CA LEU A 333 -17.89 -6.64 -8.24
C LEU A 333 -17.07 -6.42 -9.51
N ILE A 334 -16.77 -5.18 -9.89
CA ILE A 334 -16.21 -4.82 -11.21
C ILE A 334 -14.67 -4.82 -11.23
N GLY A 335 -13.99 -4.78 -10.08
CA GLY A 335 -12.53 -4.65 -9.98
C GLY A 335 -11.72 -5.72 -10.71
N CYS A 336 -12.31 -6.87 -11.03
CA CYS A 336 -11.63 -7.91 -11.84
C CYS A 336 -11.61 -7.63 -13.36
N HIS A 337 -12.35 -6.63 -13.85
CA HIS A 337 -12.57 -6.39 -15.28
C HIS A 337 -11.32 -5.85 -15.99
N SER A 338 -10.75 -4.74 -15.52
CA SER A 338 -9.52 -4.15 -16.06
C SER A 338 -8.79 -3.34 -14.99
N HIS A 339 -7.53 -3.03 -15.22
CA HIS A 339 -6.72 -2.22 -14.31
C HIS A 339 -7.30 -0.81 -14.13
N GLU A 340 -7.83 -0.21 -15.20
CA GLU A 340 -8.45 1.11 -15.16
C GLU A 340 -9.76 1.10 -14.35
N ALA A 341 -10.56 0.05 -14.51
CA ALA A 341 -11.80 -0.13 -13.76
C ALA A 341 -11.50 -0.33 -12.26
N GLU A 342 -10.52 -1.19 -11.94
CA GLU A 342 -10.03 -1.39 -10.58
C GLU A 342 -9.63 -0.05 -9.96
N GLN A 343 -8.75 0.71 -10.62
CA GLN A 343 -8.25 1.97 -10.10
C GLN A 343 -9.33 3.03 -9.90
N LEU A 344 -10.32 3.09 -10.81
CA LEU A 344 -11.41 4.05 -10.73
C LEU A 344 -12.34 3.72 -9.56
N TRP A 345 -12.79 2.47 -9.49
CA TRP A 345 -13.76 2.05 -8.49
C TRP A 345 -13.14 1.92 -7.10
N HIS A 346 -11.87 1.53 -6.99
CA HIS A 346 -11.14 1.57 -5.73
C HIS A 346 -11.13 2.97 -5.13
N ARG A 347 -10.91 4.02 -5.94
CA ARG A 347 -10.98 5.41 -5.46
C ARG A 347 -12.38 5.80 -4.99
N ARG A 348 -13.42 5.31 -5.66
CA ARG A 348 -14.81 5.58 -5.29
C ARG A 348 -15.18 4.87 -3.99
N ASP A 349 -14.72 3.65 -3.79
CA ASP A 349 -14.88 2.90 -2.53
C ASP A 349 -14.24 3.64 -1.36
N LEU A 350 -12.96 4.02 -1.51
CA LEU A 350 -12.24 4.84 -0.54
C LEU A 350 -12.93 6.19 -0.25
N LEU A 351 -13.38 6.89 -1.29
CA LEU A 351 -14.13 8.13 -1.14
C LEU A 351 -15.47 7.89 -0.42
N GLY A 352 -16.10 6.73 -0.63
CA GLY A 352 -17.30 6.29 0.09
C GLY A 352 -17.11 6.29 1.60
N ILE A 353 -15.97 5.78 2.11
CA ILE A 353 -15.64 5.79 3.54
C ILE A 353 -15.56 7.24 4.07
N VAL A 354 -14.97 8.16 3.30
CA VAL A 354 -14.88 9.58 3.68
C VAL A 354 -16.27 10.22 3.73
N ILE A 355 -17.10 9.97 2.71
CA ILE A 355 -18.48 10.48 2.64
C ILE A 355 -19.30 9.96 3.83
N LEU A 356 -19.21 8.66 4.13
CA LEU A 356 -19.89 8.05 5.27
C LEU A 356 -19.42 8.66 6.59
N THR A 357 -18.11 8.83 6.79
CA THR A 357 -17.56 9.41 8.02
C THR A 357 -18.05 10.85 8.25
N VAL A 358 -18.08 11.68 7.19
CA VAL A 358 -18.62 13.04 7.29
C VAL A 358 -20.14 13.00 7.53
N GLY A 359 -20.84 12.09 6.84
CA GLY A 359 -22.29 11.90 6.93
C GLY A 359 -22.77 11.40 8.30
N THR A 360 -21.95 10.71 9.08
CA THR A 360 -22.25 10.34 10.48
C THR A 360 -22.03 11.51 11.44
N PHE A 361 -20.97 12.31 11.21
CA PHE A 361 -20.64 13.44 12.09
C PHE A 361 -21.65 14.57 12.00
N ILE A 362 -22.14 14.92 10.80
CA ILE A 362 -23.08 16.03 10.62
C ILE A 362 -24.32 15.91 11.53
N PRO A 363 -25.10 14.83 11.48
CA PRO A 363 -26.27 14.66 12.33
C PRO A 363 -25.91 14.38 13.80
N GLY A 364 -24.78 13.71 14.09
CA GLY A 364 -24.32 13.54 15.46
C GLY A 364 -24.01 14.87 16.16
N ILE A 365 -23.29 15.77 15.48
CA ILE A 365 -23.00 17.12 15.96
C ILE A 365 -24.28 17.94 16.14
N TYR A 366 -25.26 17.78 15.23
CA TYR A 366 -26.55 18.46 15.34
C TYR A 366 -27.23 18.16 16.68
N TYR A 367 -27.40 16.88 17.03
CA TYR A 367 -28.10 16.49 18.25
C TYR A 367 -27.27 16.69 19.52
N ILE A 368 -25.94 16.49 19.47
CA ILE A 368 -25.07 16.75 20.64
C ILE A 368 -25.16 18.22 21.07
N PHE A 369 -25.07 19.15 20.11
CA PHE A 369 -25.07 20.59 20.37
C PHE A 369 -26.43 21.22 20.02
N TYR A 370 -27.54 20.49 20.20
CA TYR A 370 -28.87 20.89 19.74
C TYR A 370 -29.26 22.33 20.14
N CYS A 371 -28.98 22.72 21.39
CA CYS A 371 -29.30 24.04 21.93
C CYS A 371 -28.20 25.10 21.71
N ASP A 372 -27.06 24.73 21.08
CA ASP A 372 -25.89 25.59 20.88
C ASP A 372 -25.49 25.70 19.39
N PRO A 373 -26.20 26.52 18.57
CA PRO A 373 -25.98 26.59 17.12
C PRO A 373 -24.58 27.08 16.71
N ILE A 374 -23.91 27.83 17.57
CA ILE A 374 -22.53 28.28 17.33
C ILE A 374 -21.58 27.09 17.37
N LEU A 375 -21.73 26.22 18.37
CA LEU A 375 -20.92 25.01 18.50
C LEU A 375 -21.17 24.04 17.35
N GLN A 376 -22.43 23.87 16.91
CA GLN A 376 -22.74 23.08 15.72
C GLN A 376 -21.94 23.56 14.50
N LYS A 377 -22.00 24.86 14.20
CA LYS A 377 -21.32 25.47 13.04
C LYS A 377 -19.81 25.29 13.10
N ILE A 378 -19.19 25.49 14.27
CA ILE A 378 -17.74 25.34 14.43
C ILE A 378 -17.31 23.90 14.11
N HIS A 379 -17.98 22.90 14.69
CA HIS A 379 -17.61 21.50 14.46
C HIS A 379 -17.92 21.06 13.04
N TRP A 380 -19.04 21.49 12.44
CA TRP A 380 -19.33 21.21 11.03
C TRP A 380 -18.27 21.78 10.10
N ILE A 381 -17.78 23.01 10.34
CA ILE A 381 -16.70 23.60 9.53
C ILE A 381 -15.44 22.72 9.61
N ILE A 382 -15.05 22.29 10.82
CA ILE A 382 -13.88 21.42 11.02
C ILE A 382 -14.06 20.11 10.25
N VAL A 383 -15.19 19.44 10.42
CA VAL A 383 -15.46 18.14 9.80
C VAL A 383 -15.54 18.22 8.29
N VAL A 384 -16.25 19.21 7.74
CA VAL A 384 -16.37 19.40 6.29
C VAL A 384 -15.01 19.77 5.69
N PHE A 385 -14.20 20.58 6.38
CA PHE A 385 -12.85 20.91 5.95
C PHE A 385 -11.93 19.67 5.93
N CYS A 386 -11.87 18.93 7.04
CA CYS A 386 -11.07 17.70 7.15
C CYS A 386 -11.51 16.63 6.13
N GLY A 387 -12.83 16.44 5.97
CA GLY A 387 -13.42 15.53 4.99
C GLY A 387 -13.08 15.92 3.55
N SER A 388 -13.22 17.22 3.20
CA SER A 388 -12.90 17.73 1.87
C SER A 388 -11.41 17.61 1.54
N ALA A 389 -10.53 17.92 2.51
CA ALA A 389 -9.09 17.77 2.35
C ALA A 389 -8.72 16.29 2.11
N THR A 390 -9.31 15.38 2.88
CA THR A 390 -9.10 13.93 2.72
C THR A 390 -9.61 13.44 1.36
N ALA A 391 -10.82 13.83 0.96
CA ALA A 391 -11.40 13.50 -0.34
C ALA A 391 -10.53 14.00 -1.52
N ALA A 392 -9.98 15.22 -1.41
CA ALA A 392 -9.08 15.79 -2.42
C ALA A 392 -7.78 14.98 -2.53
N LEU A 393 -7.18 14.61 -1.39
CA LEU A 393 -5.96 13.79 -1.32
C LEU A 393 -6.13 12.40 -1.96
N ILE A 394 -7.34 11.82 -1.92
CA ILE A 394 -7.64 10.51 -2.51
C ILE A 394 -8.00 10.63 -4.00
N SER A 395 -8.80 11.64 -4.34
CA SER A 395 -9.42 11.73 -5.67
C SER A 395 -8.50 12.32 -6.73
N ILE A 396 -7.57 13.20 -6.35
CA ILE A 396 -6.70 13.90 -7.30
C ILE A 396 -5.54 13.00 -7.74
N PRO A 397 -5.37 12.73 -9.05
CA PRO A 397 -4.34 11.82 -9.55
C PRO A 397 -2.90 12.17 -9.14
N LYS A 398 -2.60 13.48 -8.97
CA LYS A 398 -1.28 13.98 -8.56
C LYS A 398 -0.84 13.46 -7.18
N PHE A 399 -1.78 13.22 -6.28
CA PHE A 399 -1.50 12.74 -4.92
C PHE A 399 -1.40 11.21 -4.82
N ARG A 400 -1.43 10.49 -5.95
CA ARG A 400 -1.28 9.03 -5.99
C ARG A 400 0.16 8.55 -5.83
N THR A 401 1.14 9.42 -6.04
CA THR A 401 2.55 9.01 -5.96
C THR A 401 2.90 8.61 -4.53
N LEU A 402 3.86 7.69 -4.41
CA LEU A 402 4.30 7.16 -3.10
C LEU A 402 4.79 8.27 -2.15
N ARG A 403 5.21 9.42 -2.69
CA ARG A 403 5.54 10.63 -1.93
C ARG A 403 4.40 11.11 -1.04
N TRP A 404 3.16 11.08 -1.53
CA TRP A 404 1.98 11.57 -0.82
C TRP A 404 1.31 10.51 0.04
N ARG A 405 1.82 9.29 0.03
CA ARG A 405 1.26 8.16 0.76
C ARG A 405 1.05 8.48 2.24
N LYS A 406 2.09 8.92 2.95
CA LYS A 406 2.01 9.27 4.38
C LYS A 406 0.94 10.33 4.63
N ALA A 407 0.87 11.35 3.79
CA ALA A 407 -0.14 12.41 3.90
C ALA A 407 -1.57 11.87 3.76
N ARG A 408 -1.82 10.95 2.81
CA ARG A 408 -3.14 10.32 2.63
C ARG A 408 -3.54 9.46 3.84
N VAL A 409 -2.61 8.64 4.36
CA VAL A 409 -2.88 7.82 5.56
C VAL A 409 -3.18 8.70 6.76
N SER A 410 -2.31 9.69 7.00
CA SER A 410 -2.47 10.63 8.10
C SER A 410 -3.78 11.40 7.99
N ALA A 411 -4.22 11.77 6.80
CA ALA A 411 -5.51 12.41 6.59
C ALA A 411 -6.69 11.50 6.96
N TYR A 412 -6.67 10.22 6.56
CA TYR A 412 -7.68 9.24 6.98
C TYR A 412 -7.73 9.04 8.49
N VAL A 413 -6.58 8.82 9.11
CA VAL A 413 -6.47 8.61 10.55
C VAL A 413 -6.91 9.87 11.31
N ALA A 414 -6.51 11.06 10.84
CA ALA A 414 -6.91 12.32 11.44
C ALA A 414 -8.42 12.57 11.29
N LEU A 415 -9.01 12.27 10.14
CA LEU A 415 -10.46 12.35 9.93
C LEU A 415 -11.21 11.41 10.88
N GLY A 416 -10.79 10.15 10.99
CA GLY A 416 -11.39 9.23 11.96
C GLY A 416 -11.21 9.68 13.42
N ALA A 417 -10.00 10.08 13.81
CA ALA A 417 -9.71 10.55 15.17
C ALA A 417 -10.46 11.85 15.53
N SER A 418 -10.81 12.68 14.54
CA SER A 418 -11.59 13.90 14.75
C SER A 418 -13.00 13.64 15.28
N ALA A 419 -13.51 12.40 15.20
CA ALA A 419 -14.75 11.97 15.88
C ALA A 419 -14.73 12.28 17.38
N LEU A 420 -13.55 12.20 18.01
CA LEU A 420 -13.41 12.41 19.45
C LEU A 420 -13.58 13.88 19.85
N ILE A 421 -13.34 14.83 18.94
CA ILE A 421 -13.38 16.27 19.23
C ILE A 421 -14.77 16.71 19.71
N PRO A 422 -15.87 16.53 18.95
CA PRO A 422 -17.20 16.93 19.40
C PRO A 422 -17.67 16.14 20.63
N LEU A 423 -17.25 14.89 20.79
CA LEU A 423 -17.60 14.08 21.96
C LEU A 423 -16.93 14.61 23.24
N LEU A 424 -15.62 14.86 23.19
CA LEU A 424 -14.87 15.40 24.32
C LEU A 424 -15.33 16.82 24.66
N HIS A 425 -15.59 17.66 23.66
CA HIS A 425 -16.10 19.00 23.88
C HIS A 425 -17.52 18.96 24.47
N GLY A 426 -18.39 18.07 24.00
CA GLY A 426 -19.70 17.85 24.60
C GLY A 426 -19.61 17.42 26.07
N VAL A 427 -18.67 16.54 26.42
CA VAL A 427 -18.41 16.15 27.82
C VAL A 427 -17.92 17.34 28.66
N GLN A 428 -17.05 18.19 28.11
CA GLN A 428 -16.56 19.38 28.81
C GLN A 428 -17.68 20.39 29.09
N VAL A 429 -18.64 20.54 28.16
CA VAL A 429 -19.70 21.53 28.26
C VAL A 429 -20.90 21.01 29.06
N TYR A 430 -21.37 19.79 28.76
CA TYR A 430 -22.61 19.22 29.32
C TYR A 430 -22.36 18.14 30.38
N GLY A 431 -21.11 17.75 30.63
CA GLY A 431 -20.77 16.66 31.56
C GLY A 431 -20.95 15.26 30.98
N LEU A 432 -20.25 14.30 31.57
CA LEU A 432 -20.21 12.91 31.09
C LEU A 432 -21.58 12.20 31.23
N GLU A 433 -22.28 12.43 32.34
CA GLU A 433 -23.58 11.80 32.61
C GLU A 433 -24.61 12.15 31.53
N TYR A 434 -24.74 13.45 31.20
CA TYR A 434 -25.64 13.92 30.16
C TYR A 434 -25.31 13.29 28.80
N MET A 435 -24.03 13.31 28.43
CA MET A 435 -23.58 12.81 27.12
C MET A 435 -23.86 11.30 26.98
N LEU A 436 -23.61 10.50 28.02
CA LEU A 436 -23.86 9.06 28.00
C LEU A 436 -25.35 8.71 28.01
N GLU A 437 -26.19 9.51 28.67
CA GLU A 437 -27.60 9.21 28.85
C GLU A 437 -28.48 9.72 27.69
N TYR A 438 -28.23 10.94 27.21
CA TYR A 438 -29.16 11.63 26.28
C TYR A 438 -28.58 11.88 24.89
N SER A 439 -27.26 12.06 24.73
CA SER A 439 -26.69 12.49 23.44
C SER A 439 -26.35 11.34 22.49
N GLY A 440 -26.62 10.09 22.89
CA GLY A 440 -26.21 8.89 22.16
C GLY A 440 -24.71 8.56 22.23
N MET A 441 -23.93 9.24 23.10
CA MET A 441 -22.46 9.09 23.16
C MET A 441 -22.01 7.64 23.33
N LYS A 442 -22.71 6.86 24.18
CA LYS A 442 -22.36 5.45 24.42
C LYS A 442 -22.36 4.63 23.13
N TRP A 443 -23.29 4.91 22.21
CA TRP A 443 -23.38 4.23 20.93
C TRP A 443 -22.32 4.71 19.94
N TYR A 444 -21.99 6.01 19.93
CA TYR A 444 -20.86 6.52 19.14
C TYR A 444 -19.52 5.90 19.57
N LEU A 445 -19.34 5.60 20.87
CA LEU A 445 -18.15 4.88 21.35
C LEU A 445 -18.13 3.42 20.86
N VAL A 446 -19.28 2.74 20.85
CA VAL A 446 -19.40 1.38 20.26
C VAL A 446 -19.14 1.41 18.76
N GLU A 447 -19.67 2.41 18.05
CA GLU A 447 -19.40 2.63 16.63
C GLU A 447 -17.90 2.81 16.37
N LEU A 448 -17.20 3.63 17.18
CA LEU A 448 -15.76 3.83 17.07
C LEU A 448 -14.97 2.52 17.29
N LEU A 449 -15.41 1.66 18.22
CA LEU A 449 -14.81 0.35 18.43
C LEU A 449 -15.03 -0.59 17.24
N LEU A 450 -16.22 -0.59 16.63
CA LEU A 450 -16.53 -1.39 15.45
C LEU A 450 -15.71 -0.94 14.23
N TYR A 451 -15.71 0.37 13.94
CA TYR A 451 -14.92 0.95 12.85
C TYR A 451 -13.42 0.76 13.05
N GLY A 452 -12.91 1.17 14.21
CA GLY A 452 -11.48 1.12 14.53
C GLY A 452 -10.98 -0.32 14.65
N GLY A 453 -11.76 -1.19 15.30
CA GLY A 453 -11.45 -2.61 15.43
C GLY A 453 -11.47 -3.33 14.08
N GLY A 454 -12.50 -3.12 13.26
CA GLY A 454 -12.57 -3.66 11.91
C GLY A 454 -11.42 -3.18 11.02
N CYS A 455 -11.12 -1.88 11.05
CA CYS A 455 -9.98 -1.30 10.36
C CYS A 455 -8.66 -1.91 10.82
N GLY A 456 -8.49 -2.14 12.13
CA GLY A 456 -7.33 -2.83 12.70
C GLY A 456 -7.20 -4.27 12.22
N ILE A 457 -8.28 -5.04 12.24
CA ILE A 457 -8.30 -6.43 11.75
C ILE A 457 -7.88 -6.49 10.29
N TYR A 458 -8.46 -5.62 9.46
CA TYR A 458 -8.10 -5.47 8.05
C TYR A 458 -6.63 -5.07 7.84
N ALA A 459 -6.18 -4.06 8.58
CA ALA A 459 -4.80 -3.57 8.56
C ALA A 459 -3.78 -4.67 8.86
N PHE A 460 -4.06 -5.51 9.86
CA PHE A 460 -3.18 -6.61 10.25
C PHE A 460 -3.36 -7.88 9.43
N ARG A 461 -4.38 -7.94 8.55
CA ARG A 461 -4.75 -9.10 7.71
C ARG A 461 -5.02 -10.36 8.53
N ILE A 462 -5.70 -10.21 9.66
CA ILE A 462 -6.06 -11.32 10.54
C ILE A 462 -7.51 -11.73 10.22
N PRO A 463 -7.82 -13.03 10.06
CA PRO A 463 -7.01 -14.20 10.41
C PRO A 463 -6.17 -14.79 9.27
N GLU A 464 -6.30 -14.33 8.02
CA GLU A 464 -5.65 -14.96 6.87
C GLU A 464 -4.12 -14.97 6.97
N ARG A 465 -3.51 -13.99 7.63
CA ARG A 465 -2.08 -13.96 7.94
C ARG A 465 -1.64 -15.15 8.81
N ILE A 466 -2.49 -15.58 9.74
CA ILE A 466 -2.17 -16.65 10.72
C ILE A 466 -2.34 -18.02 10.05
N ALA A 467 -3.33 -18.17 9.17
CA ALA A 467 -3.54 -19.40 8.41
C ALA A 467 -3.82 -19.07 6.92
N PRO A 468 -2.76 -18.87 6.13
CA PRO A 468 -2.87 -18.60 4.69
C PRO A 468 -3.64 -19.70 3.96
N GLY A 469 -4.44 -19.33 2.95
CA GLY A 469 -5.26 -20.26 2.17
C GLY A 469 -6.56 -20.74 2.85
N HIS A 470 -6.69 -20.61 4.17
CA HIS A 470 -7.86 -21.11 4.90
C HIS A 470 -9.05 -20.15 4.87
N PHE A 471 -8.79 -18.88 4.61
CA PHE A 471 -9.77 -17.79 4.62
C PHE A 471 -9.97 -17.18 3.23
N ASP A 472 -9.69 -17.96 2.18
CA ASP A 472 -9.73 -17.50 0.78
C ASP A 472 -11.13 -17.06 0.35
N ILE A 473 -12.16 -17.77 0.82
CA ILE A 473 -13.56 -17.49 0.52
C ILE A 473 -14.29 -16.89 1.71
N TRP A 474 -13.95 -17.27 2.94
CA TRP A 474 -14.75 -16.96 4.13
C TRP A 474 -13.89 -16.34 5.22
N PHE A 475 -14.45 -15.35 5.92
CA PHE A 475 -13.88 -14.70 7.11
C PHE A 475 -12.48 -14.10 6.92
N SER A 476 -12.13 -13.68 5.71
CA SER A 476 -10.94 -12.85 5.53
C SER A 476 -11.10 -11.52 6.25
N SER A 477 -9.99 -10.89 6.62
CA SER A 477 -9.97 -9.62 7.34
C SER A 477 -10.80 -8.53 6.66
N HIS A 478 -10.80 -8.50 5.32
CA HIS A 478 -11.57 -7.56 4.51
C HIS A 478 -13.08 -7.80 4.63
N GLN A 479 -13.51 -9.06 4.67
CA GLN A 479 -14.91 -9.44 4.88
C GLN A 479 -15.37 -9.06 6.28
N ILE A 480 -14.52 -9.28 7.29
CA ILE A 480 -14.80 -8.88 8.68
C ILE A 480 -14.95 -7.36 8.76
N PHE A 481 -14.06 -6.61 8.11
CA PHE A 481 -14.15 -5.15 8.05
C PHE A 481 -15.46 -4.68 7.43
N HIS A 482 -15.87 -5.24 6.29
CA HIS A 482 -17.18 -4.95 5.66
C HIS A 482 -18.36 -5.18 6.61
N VAL A 483 -18.36 -6.30 7.34
CA VAL A 483 -19.41 -6.57 8.34
C VAL A 483 -19.38 -5.55 9.47
N SER A 484 -18.19 -5.17 9.95
CA SER A 484 -18.06 -4.13 10.97
C SER A 484 -18.62 -2.77 10.52
N ILE A 485 -18.47 -2.40 9.24
CA ILE A 485 -19.08 -1.17 8.68
C ILE A 485 -20.61 -1.24 8.75
N LEU A 486 -21.22 -2.36 8.38
CA LEU A 486 -22.68 -2.54 8.46
C LEU A 486 -23.17 -2.46 9.91
N CYS A 487 -22.49 -3.13 10.84
CA CYS A 487 -22.81 -3.05 12.26
C CYS A 487 -22.68 -1.61 12.78
N ALA A 488 -21.63 -0.89 12.38
CA ALA A 488 -21.41 0.50 12.74
C ALA A 488 -22.54 1.42 12.22
N ILE A 489 -23.02 1.23 10.98
CA ILE A 489 -24.18 1.94 10.42
C ILE A 489 -25.43 1.69 11.29
N CYS A 490 -25.70 0.44 11.68
CA CYS A 490 -26.83 0.13 12.56
C CYS A 490 -26.69 0.79 13.93
N VAL A 491 -25.49 0.76 14.53
CA VAL A 491 -25.22 1.42 15.82
C VAL A 491 -25.36 2.93 15.73
N ASN A 492 -24.94 3.55 14.62
CA ASN A 492 -25.11 4.99 14.40
C ASN A 492 -26.59 5.38 14.34
N VAL A 493 -27.44 4.56 13.70
CA VAL A 493 -28.91 4.78 13.71
C VAL A 493 -29.45 4.73 15.13
N ILE A 494 -29.00 3.79 15.96
CA ILE A 494 -29.40 3.72 17.37
C ILE A 494 -28.96 4.98 18.12
N ALA A 495 -27.72 5.44 17.89
CA ALA A 495 -27.19 6.67 18.49
C ALA A 495 -28.05 7.90 18.12
N LEU A 496 -28.38 8.06 16.83
CA LEU A 496 -29.20 9.15 16.34
C LEU A 496 -30.63 9.07 16.86
N MET A 497 -31.23 7.89 16.89
CA MET A 497 -32.59 7.70 17.42
C MET A 497 -32.68 7.98 18.91
N GLU A 498 -31.66 7.61 19.70
CA GLU A 498 -31.57 7.92 21.12
C GLU A 498 -31.52 9.44 21.35
N ALA A 499 -30.61 10.12 20.64
CA ALA A 499 -30.45 11.58 20.75
C ALA A 499 -31.69 12.34 20.25
N PHE A 500 -32.24 11.94 19.10
CA PHE A 500 -33.49 12.48 18.57
C PHE A 500 -34.65 12.31 19.57
N THR A 501 -34.80 11.11 20.14
CA THR A 501 -35.86 10.84 21.10
C THR A 501 -35.73 11.74 22.33
N ALA A 502 -34.52 11.92 22.86
CA ALA A 502 -34.28 12.86 23.96
C ALA A 502 -34.71 14.29 23.58
N CYS A 503 -34.27 14.79 22.43
CA CYS A 503 -34.59 16.14 21.95
C CYS A 503 -36.08 16.42 21.74
N HIS A 504 -36.88 15.40 21.39
CA HIS A 504 -38.30 15.55 21.07
C HIS A 504 -39.27 14.97 22.11
N THR A 505 -38.76 14.50 23.25
CA THR A 505 -39.58 14.03 24.38
C THR A 505 -39.23 14.67 25.72
N LEU A 506 -38.06 15.31 25.83
CA LEU A 506 -37.56 15.98 27.04
C LEU A 506 -37.22 17.44 26.75
N ASP A 507 -37.20 18.26 27.81
CA ASP A 507 -36.64 19.63 27.74
C ASP A 507 -35.11 19.59 27.83
N VAL A 508 -34.48 19.13 26.75
CA VAL A 508 -33.02 18.95 26.68
C VAL A 508 -32.27 20.26 26.88
N CYS A 509 -32.81 21.41 26.46
CA CYS A 509 -32.14 22.69 26.64
C CYS A 509 -32.11 23.12 28.11
N TYR A 510 -33.20 22.89 28.85
CA TYR A 510 -33.19 23.06 30.30
C TYR A 510 -32.16 22.14 30.96
N ILE A 511 -32.17 20.84 30.62
CA ILE A 511 -31.23 19.84 31.19
C ILE A 511 -29.78 20.24 30.89
N GLN A 512 -29.46 20.61 29.65
CA GLN A 512 -28.12 21.07 29.26
C GLN A 512 -27.68 22.28 30.08
N SER A 513 -28.56 23.26 30.30
CA SER A 513 -28.24 24.46 31.09
C SER A 513 -27.90 24.14 32.55
N VAL A 514 -28.61 23.18 33.15
CA VAL A 514 -28.36 22.73 34.54
C VAL A 514 -27.00 22.06 34.64
N HIS A 515 -26.66 21.21 33.67
CA HIS A 515 -25.37 20.52 33.63
C HIS A 515 -24.20 21.46 33.33
N GLN A 516 -24.37 22.41 32.40
CA GLN A 516 -23.39 23.47 32.14
C GLN A 516 -23.09 24.29 33.41
N ALA A 517 -24.13 24.65 34.17
CA ALA A 517 -23.99 25.39 35.43
C ALA A 517 -23.32 24.58 36.55
N ARG A 518 -23.37 23.25 36.50
CA ARG A 518 -22.64 22.36 37.43
C ARG A 518 -21.17 22.22 37.02
N GLY A 519 -20.88 22.11 35.72
CA GLY A 519 -19.53 21.99 35.19
C GLY A 519 -18.66 23.25 35.38
N THR A 520 -19.27 24.43 35.47
CA THR A 520 -18.56 25.70 35.76
C THR A 520 -18.19 25.91 37.24
N LYS A 521 -18.56 24.99 38.12
CA LYS A 521 -18.23 25.04 39.57
C LYS A 521 -17.06 24.14 39.98
N LEU A 522 -16.44 23.44 39.04
CA LEU A 522 -15.20 22.68 39.18
C LEU A 522 -14.09 23.38 38.40
#